data_AF-C8PQU6-F1
#
_entry.id   AF-C8PQU6-F1
#
_cell.length_a   1.000
_cell.length_b   1.000
_cell.length_c   1.000
_cell.angle_alpha   90.00
_cell.angle_beta   90.00
_cell.angle_gamma   90.00
#
_symmetry.space_group_name_H-M   'P 1'
#
loop_
_entity.id
_entity.type
_entity.pdbx_description
1 polymer ?
#
loop_
_entity_poly.entity_id
_entity_poly.type
_entity_poly.pdbx_seq_one_letter_code
_entity_poly.pdbx_strand_id
1 'polypeptide(L)'
;MANLSDYVQWRGDLSFEVRPFNAIDALVLCQLSYLNFSDIIPEHFNDSITLGEAARIYAADSTRGTPEEFGVFINPLTAGLLKTAAETERFGSILLKGFVNEIDRTADKQFAAVTAVLPTGAVCVVYRGTDDSIIGWKEDCLLCLPDAVPSHPASVQYLSTAAEAAFA
;
A
#
# COMPACT_ATOMS: atom_id res chain seq x y z
N MET A 1 16.31 12.35 -14.32
CA MET A 1 15.68 13.08 -13.19
C MET A 1 15.56 12.11 -12.03
N ALA A 2 15.71 12.59 -10.79
CA ALA A 2 15.60 11.73 -9.61
C ALA A 2 14.16 11.22 -9.42
N ASN A 3 14.00 10.05 -8.81
CA ASN A 3 12.72 9.37 -8.54
C ASN A 3 12.65 8.82 -7.10
N LEU A 4 11.60 8.04 -6.79
CA LEU A 4 11.39 7.46 -5.45
C LEU A 4 12.51 6.53 -5.01
N SER A 5 13.10 5.74 -5.93
CA SER A 5 14.21 4.86 -5.60
C SER A 5 15.45 5.65 -5.18
N ASP A 6 15.73 6.78 -5.85
CA ASP A 6 16.82 7.68 -5.45
C ASP A 6 16.59 8.26 -4.05
N TYR A 7 15.34 8.63 -3.72
CA TYR A 7 14.98 9.10 -2.37
C TYR A 7 15.21 8.02 -1.32
N VAL A 8 14.75 6.79 -1.57
CA VAL A 8 14.93 5.67 -0.64
C VAL A 8 16.41 5.35 -0.45
N GLN A 9 17.21 5.37 -1.51
CA GLN A 9 18.66 5.16 -1.41
C GLN A 9 19.35 6.25 -0.59
N TRP A 10 18.92 7.51 -0.72
CA TRP A 10 19.58 8.64 -0.05
C TRP A 10 19.08 8.92 1.37
N ARG A 11 17.86 8.53 1.71
CA ARG A 11 17.21 8.84 3.00
C ARG A 11 16.85 7.61 3.82
N GLY A 12 17.00 6.42 3.25
CA GLY A 12 16.71 5.15 3.91
C GLY A 12 17.61 4.84 5.10
N ASP A 13 18.77 5.49 5.19
CA ASP A 13 19.71 5.40 6.31
C ASP A 13 19.23 6.10 7.59
N LEU A 14 18.16 6.90 7.53
CA LEU A 14 17.68 7.68 8.67
C LEU A 14 16.40 7.10 9.26
N SER A 15 16.41 6.81 10.56
CA SER A 15 15.20 6.46 11.30
C SER A 15 14.17 7.59 11.36
N PHE A 16 12.92 7.24 11.69
CA PHE A 16 11.84 8.19 11.86
C PHE A 16 12.00 9.10 13.10
N GLU A 17 12.80 8.69 14.09
CA GLU A 17 13.16 9.50 15.26
C GLU A 17 14.11 10.65 14.86
N VAL A 18 15.08 10.36 13.99
CA VAL A 18 16.03 11.38 13.50
C VAL A 18 15.35 12.31 12.51
N ARG A 19 14.49 11.78 11.63
CA ARG A 19 13.72 12.56 10.67
C ARG A 19 12.27 12.07 10.64
N PRO A 20 11.32 12.86 11.14
CA PRO A 20 9.91 12.49 11.16
C PRO A 20 9.36 12.09 9.80
N PHE A 21 8.32 11.27 9.82
CA PHE A 21 7.56 10.86 8.65
C PHE A 21 7.09 12.09 7.85
N ASN A 22 7.18 12.00 6.52
CA ASN A 22 6.85 13.11 5.63
C ASN A 22 6.10 12.64 4.38
N ALA A 23 5.72 13.62 3.54
CA ALA A 23 4.93 13.36 2.33
C ALA A 23 5.61 12.43 1.31
N ILE A 24 6.94 12.42 1.22
CA ILE A 24 7.65 11.51 0.30
C ILE A 24 7.66 10.08 0.86
N ASP A 25 7.80 9.92 2.19
CA ASP A 25 7.66 8.61 2.82
C ASP A 25 6.25 8.03 2.58
N ALA A 26 5.21 8.87 2.73
CA ALA A 26 3.83 8.50 2.40
C ALA A 26 3.68 8.11 0.93
N LEU A 27 4.31 8.86 0.01
CA LEU A 27 4.28 8.56 -1.42
C LEU A 27 4.96 7.22 -1.76
N VAL A 28 6.05 6.86 -1.06
CA VAL A 28 6.65 5.52 -1.19
C VAL A 28 5.63 4.46 -0.79
N LEU A 29 4.97 4.59 0.36
CA LEU A 29 3.94 3.63 0.80
C LEU A 29 2.76 3.55 -0.17
N CYS A 30 2.29 4.69 -0.71
CA CYS A 30 1.27 4.72 -1.75
C CYS A 30 1.71 3.96 -3.01
N GLN A 31 2.94 4.17 -3.48
CA GLN A 31 3.47 3.45 -4.64
C GLN A 31 3.53 1.94 -4.38
N LEU A 32 3.97 1.54 -3.19
CA LEU A 32 4.04 0.12 -2.81
C LEU A 32 2.65 -0.53 -2.71
N SER A 33 1.60 0.23 -2.36
CA SER A 33 0.23 -0.30 -2.27
C SER A 33 -0.32 -0.84 -3.59
N TYR A 34 0.30 -0.53 -4.73
CA TYR A 34 -0.04 -1.12 -6.03
C TYR A 34 0.43 -2.57 -6.21
N LEU A 35 1.32 -3.07 -5.37
CA LEU A 35 1.73 -4.46 -5.40
C LEU A 35 0.65 -5.36 -4.81
N ASN A 36 0.52 -6.58 -5.35
CA ASN A 36 -0.42 -7.54 -4.81
C ASN A 36 0.18 -8.25 -3.57
N PHE A 37 -0.25 -7.80 -2.38
CA PHE A 37 0.14 -8.39 -1.10
C PHE A 37 -0.87 -9.41 -0.54
N SER A 38 -1.87 -9.84 -1.35
CA SER A 38 -2.77 -10.92 -0.95
C SER A 38 -1.95 -12.15 -0.56
N ASP A 39 -2.34 -12.83 0.51
CA ASP A 39 -1.60 -13.97 1.10
C ASP A 39 -0.19 -13.64 1.65
N ILE A 40 0.20 -12.36 1.72
CA ILE A 40 1.46 -11.91 2.34
C ILE A 40 1.18 -11.12 3.61
N ILE A 41 0.44 -10.03 3.48
CA ILE A 41 0.11 -9.14 4.61
C ILE A 41 -1.21 -9.63 5.20
N PRO A 42 -1.33 -9.76 6.54
CA PRO A 42 -2.60 -10.14 7.16
C PRO A 42 -3.74 -9.21 6.77
N GLU A 43 -4.92 -9.78 6.45
CA GLU A 43 -6.14 -9.01 6.16
C GLU A 43 -6.76 -8.41 7.43
N HIS A 44 -6.42 -8.96 8.60
CA HIS A 44 -6.87 -8.50 9.90
C HIS A 44 -5.86 -7.54 10.55
N PHE A 45 -6.29 -6.81 11.58
CA PHE A 45 -5.46 -5.81 12.26
C PHE A 45 -4.76 -6.31 13.53
N ASN A 46 -4.99 -7.58 13.92
CA ASN A 46 -4.45 -8.17 15.15
C ASN A 46 -3.04 -8.76 14.96
N ASP A 47 -2.69 -9.07 13.72
CA ASP A 47 -1.36 -9.55 13.34
C ASP A 47 -0.73 -8.56 12.35
N SER A 48 0.59 -8.60 12.24
CA SER A 48 1.33 -7.75 11.31
C SER A 48 2.64 -8.39 10.90
N ILE A 49 3.18 -7.97 9.77
CA ILE A 49 4.53 -8.33 9.33
C ILE A 49 5.32 -7.08 8.98
N THR A 50 6.63 -7.14 9.07
CA THR A 50 7.50 -6.03 8.63
C THR A 50 7.49 -5.87 7.10
N LEU A 51 7.75 -4.67 6.60
CA LEU A 51 7.98 -4.43 5.18
C LEU A 51 9.12 -5.31 4.65
N GLY A 52 10.15 -5.53 5.48
CA GLY A 52 11.25 -6.47 5.20
C GLY A 52 10.78 -7.91 4.97
N GLU A 53 9.87 -8.41 5.80
CA GLU A 53 9.26 -9.74 5.63
C GLU A 53 8.37 -9.80 4.40
N ALA A 54 7.52 -8.80 4.21
CA ALA A 54 6.63 -8.72 3.05
C ALA A 54 7.43 -8.77 1.73
N ALA A 55 8.54 -8.02 1.65
CA ALA A 55 9.42 -8.02 0.49
C ALA A 55 10.08 -9.38 0.22
N ARG A 56 10.51 -10.10 1.28
CA ARG A 56 11.09 -11.44 1.13
C ARG A 56 10.07 -12.45 0.60
N ILE A 57 8.85 -12.43 1.14
CA ILE A 57 7.76 -13.32 0.70
C ILE A 57 7.35 -12.97 -0.73
N TYR A 58 7.22 -11.68 -1.05
CA TYR A 58 6.88 -11.20 -2.39
C TYR A 58 7.91 -11.67 -3.43
N ALA A 59 9.21 -11.52 -3.13
CA ALA A 59 10.29 -11.91 -4.04
C ALA A 59 10.46 -13.44 -4.19
N ALA A 60 9.97 -14.24 -3.24
CA ALA A 60 10.03 -15.70 -3.30
C ALA A 60 8.95 -16.31 -4.21
N ASP A 61 7.90 -15.54 -4.54
CA ASP A 61 6.81 -15.95 -5.41
C ASP A 61 7.09 -15.54 -6.87
N SER A 62 7.36 -16.52 -7.74
CA SER A 62 7.67 -16.27 -9.15
C SER A 62 6.49 -15.73 -9.96
N THR A 63 5.27 -15.75 -9.42
CA THR A 63 4.10 -15.16 -10.06
C THR A 63 4.01 -13.65 -9.83
N ARG A 64 4.78 -13.14 -8.85
CA ARG A 64 4.80 -11.73 -8.47
C ARG A 64 5.97 -10.97 -9.10
N GLY A 65 5.82 -9.65 -9.23
CA GLY A 65 6.75 -8.77 -9.92
C GLY A 65 6.79 -9.01 -11.44
N THR A 66 5.74 -9.64 -11.99
CA THR A 66 5.65 -9.98 -13.41
C THR A 66 4.96 -8.86 -14.19
N PRO A 67 5.24 -8.69 -15.49
CA PRO A 67 4.51 -7.75 -16.34
C PRO A 67 2.98 -7.97 -16.31
N GLU A 68 2.55 -9.22 -16.15
CA GLU A 68 1.14 -9.59 -16.05
C GLU A 68 0.49 -9.06 -14.76
N GLU A 69 1.20 -9.04 -13.63
CA GLU A 69 0.70 -8.43 -12.38
C GLU A 69 0.60 -6.92 -12.50
N PHE A 70 1.59 -6.28 -13.14
CA PHE A 70 1.64 -4.82 -13.26
C PHE A 70 0.66 -4.25 -14.29
N GLY A 71 0.24 -5.07 -15.24
CA GLY A 71 -0.60 -4.61 -16.34
C GLY A 71 0.06 -3.46 -17.11
N VAL A 72 -0.75 -2.49 -17.53
CA VAL A 72 -0.25 -1.37 -18.37
C VAL A 72 0.14 -0.14 -17.55
N PHE A 73 -0.48 0.06 -16.38
CA PHE A 73 -0.38 1.33 -15.64
C PHE A 73 0.49 1.25 -14.39
N ILE A 74 0.70 0.06 -13.81
CA ILE A 74 1.55 -0.04 -12.62
C ILE A 74 3.00 0.00 -13.07
N ASN A 75 3.79 0.88 -12.45
CA ASN A 75 5.20 1.03 -12.78
C ASN A 75 5.96 -0.27 -12.43
N PRO A 76 6.61 -0.94 -13.40
CA PRO A 76 7.36 -2.18 -13.13
C PRO A 76 8.52 -2.00 -12.14
N LEU A 77 8.98 -0.76 -11.94
CA LEU A 77 10.00 -0.43 -10.94
C LEU A 77 9.49 -0.56 -9.50
N THR A 78 8.19 -0.74 -9.28
CA THR A 78 7.58 -0.82 -7.93
C THR A 78 8.11 -2.02 -7.14
N ALA A 79 8.28 -3.19 -7.75
CA ALA A 79 8.90 -4.33 -7.06
C ALA A 79 10.37 -4.07 -6.69
N GLY A 80 11.10 -3.34 -7.55
CA GLY A 80 12.47 -2.89 -7.25
C GLY A 80 12.52 -1.89 -6.09
N LEU A 81 11.54 -0.97 -6.04
CA LEU A 81 11.36 -0.03 -4.94
C LEU A 81 11.03 -0.76 -3.64
N LEU A 82 10.15 -1.76 -3.66
CA LEU A 82 9.83 -2.60 -2.49
C LEU A 82 11.10 -3.22 -1.92
N LYS A 83 11.89 -3.89 -2.76
CA LYS A 83 13.14 -4.51 -2.35
C LYS A 83 14.09 -3.50 -1.72
N THR A 84 14.29 -2.36 -2.39
CA THR A 84 15.22 -1.32 -1.93
C THR A 84 14.75 -0.73 -0.60
N ALA A 85 13.46 -0.39 -0.46
CA ALA A 85 12.90 0.17 0.78
C ALA A 85 12.99 -0.84 1.94
N ALA A 86 12.67 -2.10 1.68
CA ALA A 86 12.72 -3.17 2.68
C ALA A 86 14.10 -3.39 3.32
N GLU A 87 15.17 -3.06 2.60
CA GLU A 87 16.56 -3.19 3.07
C GLU A 87 17.06 -1.97 3.87
N THR A 88 16.24 -0.92 4.00
CA THR A 88 16.62 0.33 4.69
C THR A 88 16.24 0.35 6.16
N GLU A 89 16.97 1.12 6.97
CA GLU A 89 16.62 1.39 8.37
C GLU A 89 15.26 2.11 8.46
N ARG A 90 15.03 3.07 7.55
CA ARG A 90 13.83 3.90 7.54
C ARG A 90 12.56 3.10 7.31
N PHE A 91 12.54 2.17 6.36
CA PHE A 91 11.29 1.51 5.94
C PHE A 91 11.20 0.03 6.33
N GLY A 92 12.32 -0.67 6.46
CA GLY A 92 12.33 -2.14 6.59
C GLY A 92 11.56 -2.66 7.81
N SER A 93 11.53 -1.88 8.90
CA SER A 93 10.88 -2.22 10.17
C SER A 93 9.43 -1.71 10.29
N ILE A 94 8.88 -1.04 9.27
CA ILE A 94 7.47 -0.64 9.24
C ILE A 94 6.63 -1.91 9.28
N LEU A 95 5.67 -1.97 10.21
CA LEU A 95 4.72 -3.08 10.30
C LEU A 95 3.55 -2.82 9.36
N LEU A 96 3.16 -3.83 8.60
CA LEU A 96 2.04 -3.81 7.67
C LEU A 96 0.96 -4.76 8.17
N LYS A 97 -0.30 -4.29 8.13
CA LYS A 97 -1.48 -5.06 8.52
C LYS A 97 -2.74 -4.56 7.82
N GLY A 98 -3.81 -5.34 7.91
CA GLY A 98 -5.09 -5.01 7.32
C GLY A 98 -5.02 -4.83 5.81
N PHE A 99 -4.27 -5.67 5.08
CA PHE A 99 -4.25 -5.55 3.62
C PHE A 99 -5.58 -6.03 3.04
N VAL A 100 -6.19 -5.23 2.18
CA VAL A 100 -7.43 -5.58 1.49
C VAL A 100 -7.29 -5.22 0.01
N ASN A 101 -7.80 -6.09 -0.85
CA ASN A 101 -7.86 -5.91 -2.30
C ASN A 101 -9.17 -6.52 -2.83
N GLU A 102 -10.22 -5.70 -2.89
CA GLU A 102 -11.56 -6.08 -3.27
C GLU A 102 -11.91 -5.57 -4.67
N ILE A 103 -12.37 -6.48 -5.52
CA ILE A 103 -12.92 -6.16 -6.85
C ILE A 103 -14.32 -6.79 -6.94
N ASP A 104 -15.36 -5.96 -6.93
CA ASP A 104 -16.74 -6.38 -7.08
C ASP A 104 -17.31 -5.82 -8.39
N ARG A 105 -17.49 -6.70 -9.38
CA ARG A 105 -18.02 -6.36 -10.70
C ARG A 105 -19.52 -6.06 -10.69
N THR A 106 -20.25 -6.53 -9.70
CA THR A 106 -21.70 -6.33 -9.59
C THR A 106 -22.02 -4.99 -8.94
N ALA A 107 -21.21 -4.60 -7.96
CA ALA A 107 -21.32 -3.32 -7.28
C ALA A 107 -20.53 -2.19 -7.95
N ASP A 108 -19.72 -2.48 -8.98
CA ASP A 108 -18.78 -1.52 -9.60
C ASP A 108 -17.79 -0.93 -8.60
N LYS A 109 -17.18 -1.82 -7.80
CA LYS A 109 -16.28 -1.45 -6.70
C LYS A 109 -14.86 -1.97 -6.96
N GLN A 110 -13.88 -1.08 -6.89
CA GLN A 110 -12.47 -1.40 -6.76
C GLN A 110 -11.92 -0.72 -5.49
N PHE A 111 -11.62 -1.51 -4.46
CA PHE A 111 -11.12 -0.99 -3.19
C PHE A 111 -9.88 -1.75 -2.73
N ALA A 112 -8.81 -1.03 -2.45
CA ALA A 112 -7.63 -1.63 -1.82
C ALA A 112 -6.99 -0.67 -0.81
N ALA A 113 -6.53 -1.22 0.30
CA ALA A 113 -5.91 -0.47 1.37
C ALA A 113 -4.92 -1.32 2.17
N VAL A 114 -3.99 -0.64 2.85
CA VAL A 114 -3.07 -1.23 3.80
C VAL A 114 -2.76 -0.24 4.92
N THR A 115 -2.54 -0.75 6.13
CA THR A 115 -2.14 0.07 7.27
C THR A 115 -0.67 -0.17 7.60
N ALA A 116 0.10 0.91 7.61
CA ALA A 116 1.50 0.93 8.00
C ALA A 116 1.65 1.52 9.41
N VAL A 117 2.27 0.77 10.32
CA VAL A 117 2.63 1.23 11.66
C VAL A 117 4.13 1.48 11.69
N LEU A 118 4.49 2.74 11.94
CA LEU A 118 5.87 3.16 12.00
C LEU A 118 6.51 2.70 13.32
N PRO A 119 7.84 2.53 13.37
CA PRO A 119 8.59 2.27 14.61
C PRO A 119 8.31 3.27 15.75
N THR A 120 7.91 4.50 15.42
CA THR A 120 7.55 5.55 16.40
C THR A 120 6.15 5.37 16.99
N GLY A 121 5.38 4.38 16.52
CA GLY A 121 3.97 4.17 16.87
C GLY A 121 2.97 4.97 16.03
N ALA A 122 3.43 5.86 15.15
CA ALA A 122 2.54 6.56 14.22
C ALA A 122 1.90 5.57 13.23
N VAL A 123 0.63 5.77 12.91
CA VAL A 123 -0.13 4.91 11.99
C VAL A 123 -0.45 5.68 10.71
N CYS A 124 -0.18 5.07 9.57
CA CYS A 124 -0.48 5.58 8.24
C CYS A 124 -1.39 4.60 7.51
N VAL A 125 -2.63 5.02 7.24
CA VAL A 125 -3.57 4.29 6.38
C VAL A 125 -3.33 4.71 4.93
N VAL A 126 -3.13 3.73 4.06
CA VAL A 126 -2.82 3.93 2.65
C VAL A 126 -3.94 3.31 1.82
N TYR A 127 -4.61 4.15 1.02
CA TYR A 127 -5.56 3.70 0.00
C TYR A 127 -4.85 3.62 -1.35
N ARG A 128 -5.04 2.51 -2.07
CA ARG A 128 -4.55 2.37 -3.44
C ARG A 128 -5.46 3.18 -4.38
N GLY A 129 -4.87 3.84 -5.36
CA GLY A 129 -5.62 4.46 -6.45
C GLY A 129 -6.18 3.45 -7.44
N THR A 130 -6.84 3.97 -8.47
CA THR A 130 -7.40 3.20 -9.58
C THR A 130 -6.31 2.42 -10.31
N ASP A 131 -6.58 1.14 -10.59
CA ASP A 131 -5.70 0.30 -11.40
C ASP A 131 -6.13 0.33 -12.88
N ASP A 132 -5.64 -0.60 -13.69
CA ASP A 132 -5.96 -0.66 -15.10
C ASP A 132 -7.24 -1.44 -15.42
N SER A 133 -8.00 -1.83 -14.38
CA SER A 133 -9.26 -2.54 -14.55
C SER A 133 -10.37 -1.61 -15.07
N ILE A 134 -11.20 -2.15 -15.97
CA ILE A 134 -12.40 -1.45 -16.47
C ILE A 134 -13.35 -1.07 -15.31
N ILE A 135 -13.35 -1.85 -14.23
CA ILE A 135 -14.16 -1.57 -13.04
C ILE A 135 -13.67 -0.31 -12.33
N GLY A 136 -12.36 -0.19 -12.09
CA GLY A 136 -11.77 1.01 -11.52
C GLY A 136 -12.09 2.26 -12.33
N TRP A 137 -11.87 2.20 -13.65
CA TRP A 137 -12.19 3.31 -14.56
C TRP A 137 -13.69 3.66 -14.58
N LYS A 138 -14.57 2.66 -14.44
CA LYS A 138 -16.00 2.89 -14.33
C LYS A 138 -16.33 3.62 -13.04
N GLU A 139 -15.77 3.20 -11.91
CA GLU A 139 -15.95 3.87 -10.62
C GLU A 139 -15.43 5.32 -10.65
N ASP A 140 -14.28 5.58 -11.28
CA ASP A 140 -13.74 6.94 -11.49
C ASP A 140 -14.72 7.83 -12.28
N CYS A 141 -15.37 7.29 -13.30
CA CYS A 141 -16.39 8.04 -14.05
C CYS A 141 -17.61 8.37 -13.17
N LEU A 142 -17.97 7.47 -12.24
CA LEU A 142 -19.08 7.68 -11.32
C LEU A 142 -18.78 8.77 -10.27
N LEU A 143 -17.52 9.10 -9.99
CA LEU A 143 -17.15 10.23 -9.12
C LEU A 143 -17.63 11.60 -9.64
N CYS A 144 -17.98 11.70 -10.93
CA CYS A 144 -18.56 12.91 -11.51
C CYS A 144 -20.05 13.09 -11.17
N LEU A 145 -20.67 12.08 -10.56
CA LEU A 145 -22.06 12.08 -10.12
C LEU A 145 -22.16 12.47 -8.64
N PRO A 146 -23.33 12.95 -8.18
CA PRO A 146 -23.50 13.38 -6.78
C PRO A 146 -23.54 12.22 -5.78
N ASP A 147 -23.84 11.00 -6.24
CA ASP A 147 -23.96 9.83 -5.37
C ASP A 147 -22.58 9.29 -4.99
N ALA A 148 -22.46 8.78 -3.76
CA ALA A 148 -21.21 8.17 -3.29
C ALA A 148 -20.93 6.86 -4.05
N VAL A 149 -19.69 6.70 -4.51
CA VAL A 149 -19.24 5.42 -5.09
C VAL A 149 -19.06 4.36 -4.00
N PRO A 150 -19.18 3.06 -4.32
CA PRO A 150 -19.09 1.97 -3.33
C PRO A 150 -17.80 1.95 -2.50
N SER A 151 -16.68 2.46 -3.03
CA SER A 151 -15.42 2.56 -2.30
C SER A 151 -15.42 3.62 -1.19
N HIS A 152 -16.31 4.61 -1.23
CA HIS A 152 -16.43 5.61 -0.16
C HIS A 152 -16.84 4.98 1.18
N PRO A 153 -17.98 4.27 1.33
CA PRO A 153 -18.33 3.63 2.59
C PRO A 153 -17.30 2.55 3.00
N ALA A 154 -16.68 1.85 2.03
CA ALA A 154 -15.60 0.90 2.32
C ALA A 154 -14.39 1.60 2.98
N SER A 155 -13.98 2.77 2.49
CA SER A 155 -12.89 3.56 3.08
C SER A 155 -13.20 4.00 4.51
N VAL A 156 -14.44 4.41 4.80
CA VAL A 156 -14.87 4.81 6.14
C VAL A 156 -14.84 3.63 7.09
N GLN A 157 -15.35 2.47 6.66
CA GLN A 157 -15.34 1.24 7.45
C GLN A 157 -13.90 0.78 7.73
N TYR A 158 -13.04 0.80 6.72
CA TYR A 158 -11.63 0.44 6.86
C TYR A 158 -10.92 1.36 7.86
N LEU A 159 -11.06 2.67 7.71
CA LEU A 159 -10.45 3.65 8.62
C LEU A 159 -10.91 3.47 10.06
N SER A 160 -12.21 3.23 10.26
CA SER A 160 -12.80 3.02 11.60
C SER A 160 -12.20 1.77 12.25
N THR A 161 -12.13 0.66 11.51
CA THR A 161 -11.53 -0.59 11.98
C THR A 161 -10.04 -0.43 12.29
N ALA A 162 -9.30 0.27 11.41
CA ALA A 162 -7.88 0.54 11.60
C ALA A 162 -7.63 1.41 12.85
N ALA A 163 -8.47 2.42 13.08
CA ALA A 163 -8.40 3.29 14.24
C ALA A 163 -8.69 2.51 15.53
N GLU A 164 -9.76 1.72 15.57
CA GLU A 164 -10.09 0.86 16.72
C GLU A 164 -8.93 -0.06 17.10
N ALA A 165 -8.30 -0.70 16.11
CA ALA A 165 -7.16 -1.58 16.33
C ALA A 165 -5.83 -0.86 16.60
N ALA A 166 -5.75 0.46 16.44
CA ALA A 166 -4.59 1.26 16.82
C ALA A 166 -4.65 1.74 18.27
N PHE A 167 -5.87 1.81 18.86
CA PHE A 167 -6.11 2.24 20.23
C PHE A 167 -6.47 1.10 21.19
N ALA A 168 -6.53 -0.14 20.70
CA ALA A 168 -6.71 -1.37 21.49
C ALA A 168 -5.38 -1.92 22.00
#